data_AF-A0A7W1N2R3-F1
#
_entry.id   AF-A0A7W1N2R3-F1
#
_cell.length_a   1.000
_cell.length_b   1.000
_cell.length_c   1.000
_cell.angle_alpha   90.00
_cell.angle_beta   90.00
_cell.angle_gamma   90.00
#
_symmetry.space_group_name_H-M   'P 1'
#
loop_
_entity.id
_entity.type
_entity.pdbx_description
1 polymer ?
#
loop_
_entity_poly.entity_id
_entity_poly.type
_entity_poly.pdbx_seq_one_letter_code
_entity_poly.pdbx_strand_id
1 'polypeptide(L)'
;MIVDHPDFLWRNPEPKPSYDVVIVGGGGHGLATAYYLARDHGITDVAVLEKGWLAGGNITRNTTIIRSNYLWDESAAIYERSLQLWEGLSDELDYD
;
A
#
# COMPACT_ATOMS: atom_id res chain seq x y z
N MET A 1 6.32 -5.96 23.01
CA MET A 1 4.89 -5.59 23.16
C MET A 1 4.12 -6.38 22.13
N ILE A 2 2.98 -6.94 22.49
CA ILE A 2 2.04 -7.48 21.51
C ILE A 2 1.23 -6.26 21.06
N VAL A 3 1.38 -5.89 19.78
CA VAL A 3 0.59 -4.83 19.16
C VAL A 3 -0.84 -5.36 19.02
N ASP A 4 -1.82 -4.54 19.36
CA ASP A 4 -3.22 -4.91 19.16
C ASP A 4 -3.55 -4.85 17.68
N HIS A 5 -4.28 -5.82 17.16
CA HIS A 5 -4.68 -5.84 15.76
C HIS A 5 -6.12 -5.33 15.65
N PRO A 6 -6.46 -4.49 14.66
CA PRO A 6 -7.82 -3.98 14.51
C PRO A 6 -8.86 -5.10 14.43
N ASP A 7 -9.98 -4.94 15.16
CA ASP A 7 -11.15 -5.85 15.08
C ASP A 7 -11.74 -5.94 13.67
N PHE A 8 -11.46 -4.93 12.83
CA PHE A 8 -11.94 -4.82 11.46
C PHE A 8 -10.86 -4.29 10.52
N LEU A 9 -10.63 -4.98 9.41
CA LEU A 9 -9.64 -4.59 8.39
C LEU A 9 -10.30 -4.16 7.07
N TRP A 10 -11.14 -5.00 6.47
CA TRP A 10 -11.80 -4.71 5.20
C TRP A 10 -13.10 -5.49 5.01
N ARG A 11 -13.89 -5.10 4.00
CA ARG A 11 -15.08 -5.82 3.52
C ARG A 11 -14.71 -6.76 2.37
N ASN A 12 -15.55 -7.77 2.11
CA ASN A 12 -15.45 -8.66 0.95
C ASN A 12 -16.63 -8.48 -0.03
N PRO A 13 -16.74 -7.34 -0.72
CA PRO A 13 -17.84 -7.10 -1.66
C PRO A 13 -17.65 -7.87 -2.98
N GLU A 14 -18.76 -8.21 -3.64
CA GLU A 14 -18.72 -8.57 -5.05
C GLU A 14 -18.29 -7.36 -5.91
N PRO A 15 -17.53 -7.56 -7.00
CA PRO A 15 -17.13 -6.46 -7.88
C PRO A 15 -18.34 -5.74 -8.51
N LYS A 16 -18.27 -4.42 -8.56
CA LYS A 16 -19.21 -3.60 -9.34
C LYS A 16 -18.98 -3.81 -10.85
N PRO A 17 -19.96 -3.48 -11.71
CA PRO A 17 -19.78 -3.51 -13.16
C PRO A 17 -18.70 -2.57 -13.70
N SER A 18 -18.37 -1.49 -12.98
CA SER A 18 -17.40 -0.48 -13.39
C SER A 18 -16.81 0.26 -12.19
N TYR A 19 -15.63 0.85 -12.41
CA TYR A 19 -14.89 1.71 -11.48
C TYR A 19 -14.16 2.78 -12.27
N ASP A 20 -13.86 3.92 -11.65
CA ASP A 20 -12.98 4.95 -12.25
C ASP A 20 -11.56 4.41 -12.46
N VAL A 21 -11.06 3.61 -11.50
CA VAL A 21 -9.75 2.96 -11.56
C VAL A 21 -9.85 1.50 -11.13
N VAL A 22 -9.23 0.60 -11.92
CA VAL A 22 -9.02 -0.80 -11.54
C VAL A 22 -7.53 -1.06 -11.41
N ILE A 23 -7.11 -1.51 -10.23
CA ILE A 23 -5.75 -1.91 -9.89
C ILE A 23 -5.69 -3.44 -9.89
N VAL A 24 -4.81 -4.02 -10.71
CA VAL A 24 -4.62 -5.47 -10.79
C VAL A 24 -3.41 -5.87 -9.93
N GLY A 25 -3.67 -6.50 -8.79
CA GLY A 25 -2.68 -7.00 -7.84
C GLY A 25 -2.85 -6.39 -6.44
N GLY A 26 -3.16 -7.22 -5.44
CA GLY A 26 -3.38 -6.83 -4.05
C GLY A 26 -2.13 -6.95 -3.17
N GLY A 27 -0.95 -6.63 -3.73
CA GLY A 27 0.31 -6.53 -2.99
C GLY A 27 0.52 -5.13 -2.39
N GLY A 28 1.64 -4.92 -1.68
CA GLY A 28 1.94 -3.64 -1.03
C GLY A 28 1.88 -2.44 -1.96
N HIS A 29 2.41 -2.54 -3.19
CA HIS A 29 2.32 -1.45 -4.16
C HIS A 29 0.87 -1.17 -4.59
N GLY A 30 0.07 -2.19 -4.91
CA GLY A 30 -1.32 -1.99 -5.35
C GLY A 30 -2.19 -1.38 -4.25
N LEU A 31 -2.01 -1.83 -3.01
CA LEU A 31 -2.69 -1.26 -1.84
C LEU A 31 -2.26 0.18 -1.57
N ALA A 32 -0.97 0.48 -1.60
CA ALA A 32 -0.47 1.84 -1.46
C ALA A 32 -1.00 2.74 -2.60
N THR A 33 -1.00 2.29 -3.85
CA THR A 33 -1.56 3.05 -4.97
C THR A 33 -3.02 3.41 -4.75
N ALA A 34 -3.85 2.47 -4.32
CA ALA A 34 -5.26 2.75 -4.00
C ALA A 34 -5.40 3.79 -2.88
N TYR A 35 -4.58 3.65 -1.83
CA TYR A 35 -4.54 4.58 -0.72
C TYR A 35 -4.19 6.01 -1.16
N TYR A 36 -3.09 6.19 -1.89
CA TYR A 36 -2.65 7.52 -2.35
C TYR A 36 -3.58 8.11 -3.43
N LEU A 37 -4.25 7.29 -4.26
CA LEU A 37 -5.32 7.76 -5.16
C LEU A 37 -6.47 8.41 -4.39
N ALA A 38 -6.92 7.78 -3.30
CA ALA A 38 -7.97 8.33 -2.46
C ALA A 38 -7.49 9.57 -1.70
N ARG A 39 -6.33 9.47 -1.02
CA ARG A 39 -5.80 10.50 -0.11
C ARG A 39 -5.38 11.78 -0.84
N ASP A 40 -4.58 11.66 -1.91
CA ASP A 40 -3.95 12.82 -2.55
C ASP A 40 -4.74 13.35 -3.74
N HIS A 41 -5.58 12.50 -4.34
CA HIS A 41 -6.29 12.83 -5.57
C HIS A 41 -7.82 12.76 -5.45
N GLY A 42 -8.37 12.33 -4.30
CA GLY A 42 -9.82 12.21 -4.10
C GLY A 42 -10.48 11.14 -4.99
N ILE A 43 -9.70 10.25 -5.60
CA ILE A 43 -10.21 9.18 -6.47
C ILE A 43 -10.55 7.98 -5.60
N THR A 44 -11.84 7.81 -5.29
CA THR A 44 -12.31 6.80 -4.33
C THR A 44 -13.10 5.65 -4.95
N ASP A 45 -13.58 5.77 -6.20
CA ASP A 45 -14.22 4.64 -6.89
C ASP A 45 -13.16 3.73 -7.54
N VAL A 46 -12.43 3.03 -6.67
CA VAL A 46 -11.26 2.21 -7.03
C VAL A 46 -11.52 0.76 -6.65
N ALA A 47 -11.16 -0.17 -7.54
CA ALA A 47 -11.09 -1.60 -7.24
C ALA A 47 -9.64 -2.08 -7.19
N VAL A 48 -9.28 -2.84 -6.16
CA VAL A 48 -8.04 -3.64 -6.13
C VAL A 48 -8.42 -5.10 -6.32
N LEU A 49 -7.98 -5.70 -7.41
CA LEU A 49 -8.29 -7.09 -7.76
C LEU A 49 -7.08 -7.99 -7.48
N GLU A 50 -7.26 -8.96 -6.59
CA GLU A 50 -6.25 -9.96 -6.25
C GLU A 50 -6.74 -11.35 -6.67
N LYS A 51 -5.86 -12.14 -7.30
CA LYS A 51 -6.21 -13.48 -7.78
C LYS A 51 -6.29 -14.51 -6.64
N GLY A 52 -5.60 -14.25 -5.53
CA GLY A 52 -5.51 -15.14 -4.38
C GLY A 52 -5.91 -14.45 -3.08
N TRP A 53 -5.08 -14.61 -2.05
CA TRP A 53 -5.26 -13.92 -0.77
C TRP A 53 -4.49 -12.60 -0.76
N LEU A 54 -5.07 -11.58 -0.12
CA LEU A 54 -4.52 -10.23 -0.06
C LEU A 54 -3.10 -10.25 0.50
N ALA A 55 -2.18 -9.50 -0.11
CA ALA A 55 -0.78 -9.44 0.27
C ALA A 55 0.01 -10.77 0.14
N GLY A 56 -0.54 -11.80 -0.54
CA GLY A 56 0.11 -13.13 -0.62
C GLY A 56 1.35 -13.29 -1.48
N GLY A 57 1.73 -12.21 -2.18
CA GLY A 57 2.91 -12.15 -3.06
C GLY A 57 4.21 -11.80 -2.32
N ASN A 58 5.07 -11.00 -2.96
CA ASN A 58 6.38 -10.64 -2.41
C ASN A 58 6.32 -9.77 -1.15
N ILE A 59 5.20 -9.07 -0.91
CA ILE A 59 5.03 -8.22 0.27
C ILE A 59 5.05 -9.03 1.59
N THR A 60 4.79 -10.34 1.55
CA THR A 60 4.93 -11.26 2.70
C THR A 60 6.22 -12.10 2.67
N ARG A 61 7.11 -11.87 1.71
CA ARG A 61 8.29 -12.74 1.44
C ARG A 61 9.60 -11.97 1.35
N ASN A 62 9.58 -10.67 1.62
CA ASN A 62 10.77 -9.84 1.63
C ASN A 62 11.52 -9.98 2.97
N THR A 63 12.77 -9.52 2.98
CA THR A 63 13.62 -9.49 4.18
C THR A 63 13.55 -8.15 4.92
N THR A 64 12.47 -7.39 4.70
CA THR A 64 12.05 -6.19 5.45
C THR A 64 13.04 -5.02 5.53
N ILE A 65 14.09 -4.99 4.70
CA ILE A 65 15.04 -3.88 4.69
C ILE A 65 14.40 -2.65 4.03
N ILE A 66 14.42 -1.53 4.74
CA ILE A 66 14.02 -0.20 4.25
C ILE A 66 15.26 0.69 4.29
N ARG A 67 15.60 1.34 3.16
CA ARG A 67 16.75 2.24 3.00
C ARG A 67 16.64 3.05 1.70
N SER A 68 17.31 4.20 1.62
CA SER A 68 17.32 5.09 0.45
C SER A 68 18.71 5.33 -0.19
N ASN A 69 19.75 4.67 0.31
CA ASN A 69 21.14 4.88 -0.10
C ASN A 69 21.52 4.26 -1.46
N TYR A 70 20.93 4.77 -2.55
CA TYR A 70 21.24 4.39 -3.92
C TYR A 70 22.21 5.39 -4.58
N LEU A 71 22.97 4.93 -5.59
CA LEU A 71 24.05 5.72 -6.22
C LEU A 71 23.54 6.78 -7.20
N TRP A 72 22.56 6.42 -8.02
CA TRP A 72 22.05 7.28 -9.09
C TRP A 72 21.04 8.27 -8.53
N ASP A 73 21.12 9.53 -8.95
CA ASP A 73 20.27 10.62 -8.45
C ASP A 73 18.78 10.28 -8.58
N GLU A 74 18.36 9.67 -9.70
CA GLU A 74 16.97 9.28 -9.93
C GLU A 74 16.53 8.16 -8.98
N SER A 75 17.43 7.23 -8.66
CA SER A 75 17.15 6.18 -7.68
C SER A 75 17.12 6.75 -6.27
N ALA A 76 18.11 7.55 -5.89
CA ALA A 76 18.15 8.21 -4.59
C ALA A 76 16.87 9.02 -4.36
N ALA A 77 16.42 9.79 -5.36
CA ALA A 77 15.21 10.60 -5.25
C ALA A 77 13.95 9.77 -4.95
N ILE A 78 13.70 8.67 -5.70
CA ILE A 78 12.48 7.86 -5.47
C ILE A 78 12.54 7.08 -4.15
N TYR A 79 13.70 6.51 -3.79
CA TYR A 79 13.82 5.76 -2.54
C TYR A 79 13.83 6.67 -1.31
N GLU A 80 14.42 7.86 -1.41
CA GLU A 80 14.41 8.86 -0.33
C GLU A 80 12.99 9.38 -0.09
N ARG A 81 12.25 9.68 -1.17
CA ARG A 81 10.83 10.03 -1.03
C ARG A 81 10.03 8.91 -0.37
N SER A 82 10.30 7.65 -0.72
CA SER A 82 9.67 6.49 -0.08
C SER A 82 10.02 6.42 1.42
N LEU A 83 11.28 6.62 1.79
CA LEU A 83 11.72 6.61 3.19
C LEU A 83 11.02 7.70 4.03
N GLN A 84 10.89 8.92 3.49
CA GLN A 84 10.18 10.01 4.17
C GLN A 84 8.69 9.70 4.40
N LEU A 85 8.06 8.98 3.48
CA LEU A 85 6.69 8.49 3.68
C LEU A 85 6.64 7.40 4.77
N TRP A 86 7.60 6.47 4.74
CA TRP A 86 7.71 5.40 5.76
C TRP A 86 7.84 5.93 7.18
N GLU A 87 8.55 7.03 7.39
CA GLU A 87 8.78 7.64 8.72
C GLU A 87 7.48 8.09 9.42
N GLY A 88 6.45 8.48 8.67
CA GLY A 88 5.16 8.94 9.21
C GLY A 88 4.00 7.95 9.03
N LEU A 89 4.24 6.79 8.40
CA LEU A 89 3.16 5.93 7.94
C LEU A 89 2.39 5.23 9.08
N SER A 90 3.04 5.00 10.22
CA SER A 90 2.40 4.39 11.41
C SER A 90 1.28 5.27 11.95
N ASP A 91 1.62 6.53 12.25
CA ASP A 91 0.68 7.58 12.69
C ASP A 91 -0.41 7.81 11.64
N GLU A 92 -0.04 7.85 10.35
CA GLU A 92 -0.96 8.15 9.26
C GLU A 92 -2.01 7.04 9.06
N LEU A 93 -1.62 5.78 9.27
CA LEU A 93 -2.49 4.61 9.13
C LEU A 93 -3.14 4.16 10.45
N ASP A 94 -2.93 4.92 11.54
CA ASP A 94 -3.48 4.64 12.88
C ASP A 94 -3.13 3.21 13.36
N TYR A 95 -1.84 2.84 13.24
CA TYR A 95 -1.35 1.49 13.50
C TYR A 95 -0.17 1.48 14.48
N ASP A 96 -0.42 1.92 15.73
CA ASP A 96 0.53 1.95 16.85
C ASP A 96 0.10 1.10 18.06
#